data_AF-A0A6J1I7Q3-F1
#
_entry.id   AF-A0A6J1I7Q3-F1
#
_cell.length_a   1.000
_cell.length_b   1.000
_cell.length_c   1.000
_cell.angle_alpha   90.00
_cell.angle_beta   90.00
_cell.angle_gamma   90.00
#
_symmetry.space_group_name_H-M   'P 1'
#
loop_
_entity.id
_entity.type
_entity.pdbx_description
1 polymer ?
#
loop_
_entity_poly.entity_id
_entity_poly.type
_entity_poly.pdbx_seq_one_letter_code
_entity_poly.pdbx_strand_id
1 'polypeptide(L)'
;MAALWTGTLLTLALLLLSTIQHKAGGEFEQWCIADEQTPDDELQMALDWACGRGGGNCSKIQPNQPCFNPNTVKDHASFAFNAYFQNFKHQGGSCFFKGAAIITELDPSHGSCQYEFIP
;
A
#
# COMPACT_ATOMS: atom_id res chain seq x y z
N MET A 1 -18.24 -15.05 -52.51
CA MET A 1 -16.89 -14.66 -52.05
C MET A 1 -16.86 -13.43 -51.14
N ALA A 2 -17.96 -12.66 -50.99
CA ALA A 2 -17.99 -11.49 -50.11
C ALA A 2 -18.34 -11.79 -48.63
N ALA A 3 -18.98 -12.92 -48.34
CA ALA A 3 -19.47 -13.26 -47.00
C ALA A 3 -18.38 -13.76 -46.02
N LEU A 4 -17.20 -14.12 -46.51
CA LEU A 4 -16.09 -14.59 -45.67
C LEU A 4 -15.30 -13.43 -45.06
N TRP A 5 -15.16 -12.31 -45.79
CA TRP A 5 -14.39 -11.15 -45.36
C TRP A 5 -15.09 -10.36 -44.24
N THR A 6 -16.43 -10.31 -44.26
CA THR A 6 -17.22 -9.66 -43.20
C THR A 6 -17.13 -10.43 -41.89
N GLY A 7 -17.06 -11.78 -41.94
CA GLY A 7 -16.86 -12.63 -40.77
C GLY A 7 -15.50 -12.46 -40.12
N THR A 8 -14.42 -12.45 -40.92
CA THR A 8 -13.05 -12.27 -40.41
C THR A 8 -12.86 -10.89 -39.77
N LEU A 9 -13.43 -9.83 -40.36
CA LEU A 9 -13.41 -8.47 -39.81
C LEU A 9 -14.16 -8.36 -38.47
N LEU A 10 -15.32 -9.03 -38.33
CA LEU A 10 -16.05 -9.07 -37.07
C LEU A 10 -15.26 -9.80 -35.97
N THR A 11 -14.61 -10.93 -36.30
CA THR A 11 -13.78 -11.68 -35.35
C THR A 11 -12.52 -10.92 -34.94
N LEU A 12 -11.89 -10.18 -35.85
CA LEU A 12 -10.77 -9.29 -35.51
C LEU A 12 -11.21 -8.14 -34.60
N ALA A 13 -12.39 -7.56 -34.83
CA ALA A 13 -12.93 -6.51 -33.97
C ALA A 13 -13.26 -7.01 -32.55
N LEU A 14 -13.77 -8.23 -32.40
CA LEU A 14 -14.02 -8.88 -31.10
C LEU A 14 -12.72 -9.20 -30.35
N LEU A 15 -11.68 -9.69 -31.04
CA LEU A 15 -10.36 -9.92 -30.42
C LEU A 15 -9.69 -8.61 -29.98
N LEU A 16 -9.90 -7.51 -30.72
CA LEU A 16 -9.43 -6.17 -30.36
C LEU A 16 -10.17 -5.58 -29.13
N LEU A 17 -11.42 -5.98 -28.86
CA LEU A 17 -12.16 -5.55 -27.66
C LEU A 17 -11.67 -6.25 -26.39
N SER A 18 -11.15 -7.48 -26.49
CA SER A 18 -10.60 -8.23 -25.35
C SER A 18 -9.25 -7.70 -24.83
N THR A 19 -8.59 -6.75 -25.52
CA THR A 19 -7.38 -6.09 -25.01
C THR A 19 -7.68 -4.82 -24.21
N ILE A 20 -8.95 -4.40 -24.10
CA ILE A 20 -9.35 -3.29 -23.24
C ILE A 20 -9.34 -3.79 -21.79
N GLN A 21 -8.16 -3.73 -21.18
CA GLN A 21 -7.98 -3.85 -19.73
C GLN A 21 -8.80 -2.71 -19.09
N HIS A 22 -10.06 -2.98 -18.76
CA HIS A 22 -10.92 -2.07 -18.01
C HIS A 22 -10.42 -2.00 -16.57
N LYS A 23 -9.29 -1.32 -16.33
CA LYS A 23 -8.92 -0.90 -14.98
C LYS A 23 -9.55 0.47 -14.72
N ALA A 24 -10.88 0.51 -14.67
CA ALA A 24 -11.60 1.63 -14.08
C ALA A 24 -11.64 1.40 -12.55
N GLY A 25 -10.48 1.49 -11.91
CA GLY A 25 -10.39 1.55 -10.45
C GLY A 25 -9.93 2.95 -10.09
N GLY A 26 -10.81 3.76 -9.49
CA GLY A 26 -10.33 4.93 -8.77
C GLY A 26 -9.42 4.43 -7.65
N GLU A 27 -8.17 4.89 -7.62
CA GLU A 27 -7.29 4.64 -6.49
C GLU A 27 -7.76 5.54 -5.35
N PHE A 28 -8.38 4.94 -4.34
CA PHE A 28 -8.71 5.66 -3.11
C PHE A 28 -7.42 6.02 -2.37
N GLU A 29 -7.38 7.18 -1.73
CA GLU A 29 -6.27 7.52 -0.84
C GLU A 29 -6.27 6.54 0.33
N GLN A 30 -5.26 5.68 0.37
CA GLN A 30 -5.17 4.56 1.30
C GLN A 30 -3.82 4.56 1.97
N TRP A 31 -3.83 4.38 3.30
CA TRP A 31 -2.66 4.21 4.13
C TRP A 31 -2.65 2.82 4.76
N CYS A 32 -1.46 2.35 5.10
CA CYS A 32 -1.28 1.09 5.83
C CYS A 32 -0.86 1.39 7.27
N ILE A 33 -1.70 1.01 8.25
CA ILE A 33 -1.44 1.25 9.67
C ILE A 33 -1.38 -0.07 10.44
N ALA A 34 -0.81 -0.06 11.64
CA ALA A 34 -0.81 -1.22 12.51
C ALA A 34 -2.25 -1.58 12.93
N ASP A 35 -2.55 -2.87 13.00
CA ASP A 35 -3.80 -3.35 13.59
C ASP A 35 -3.72 -3.22 15.12
N GLU A 36 -4.69 -2.51 15.72
CA GLU A 36 -4.75 -2.28 17.16
C GLU A 36 -4.91 -3.56 17.99
N GLN A 37 -5.36 -4.66 17.36
CA GLN A 37 -5.54 -5.94 18.02
C GLN A 37 -4.25 -6.79 18.03
N THR A 38 -3.22 -6.37 17.31
CA THR A 38 -1.96 -7.13 17.22
C THR A 38 -1.11 -6.90 18.47
N PRO A 39 -0.58 -7.96 19.10
CA PRO A 39 0.35 -7.84 20.22
C PRO A 39 1.62 -7.04 19.88
N ASP A 40 2.14 -6.30 20.87
CA ASP A 40 3.32 -5.43 20.69
C ASP A 40 4.58 -6.19 20.22
N ASP A 41 4.77 -7.45 20.62
CA ASP A 41 5.91 -8.26 20.20
C ASP A 41 5.83 -8.66 18.72
N GLU A 42 4.63 -8.97 18.24
CA GLU A 42 4.37 -9.19 16.81
C GLU A 42 4.54 -7.90 15.99
N LEU A 43 4.03 -6.77 16.51
CA LEU A 43 4.23 -5.45 15.91
C LEU A 43 5.70 -5.07 15.84
N GLN A 44 6.48 -5.32 16.91
CA GLN A 44 7.90 -5.01 16.93
C GLN A 44 8.67 -5.82 15.89
N MET A 45 8.40 -7.12 15.76
CA MET A 45 9.02 -7.94 14.71
C MET A 45 8.69 -7.45 13.30
N ALA A 46 7.44 -7.04 13.07
CA ALA A 46 7.01 -6.51 11.80
C ALA A 46 7.61 -5.12 11.51
N LEU A 47 7.71 -4.25 12.52
CA LEU A 47 8.37 -2.94 12.47
C LEU A 47 9.85 -3.09 12.11
N ASP A 48 10.57 -3.98 12.80
CA ASP A 48 11.98 -4.27 12.54
C ASP A 48 12.20 -4.76 11.11
N TRP A 49 11.30 -5.62 10.62
CA TRP A 49 11.33 -6.06 9.23
C TRP A 49 11.08 -4.89 8.28
N ALA A 50 10.04 -4.08 8.50
CA ALA A 50 9.67 -2.96 7.65
C ALA A 50 10.83 -1.97 7.49
N CYS A 51 11.45 -1.56 8.59
CA CYS A 51 12.59 -0.63 8.61
C CYS A 51 13.90 -1.24 8.10
N GLY A 52 14.04 -2.57 8.22
CA GLY A 52 15.20 -3.31 7.77
C GLY A 52 15.04 -3.84 6.35
N ARG A 53 14.74 -5.14 6.24
CA ARG A 53 14.67 -5.85 4.95
C ARG A 53 13.53 -5.37 4.05
N GLY A 54 12.44 -4.89 4.63
CA GLY A 54 11.28 -4.36 3.91
C GLY A 54 11.61 -3.06 3.17
N GLY A 55 12.56 -2.26 3.67
CA GLY A 55 13.00 -1.03 3.01
C GLY A 55 12.06 0.17 3.20
N GLY A 56 11.18 0.14 4.20
CA GLY A 56 10.39 1.30 4.61
C GLY A 56 11.28 2.39 5.23
N ASN A 57 11.03 3.66 4.89
CA ASN A 57 11.79 4.78 5.43
C ASN A 57 11.36 5.12 6.86
N CYS A 58 12.11 4.60 7.84
CA CYS A 58 11.84 4.79 9.26
C CYS A 58 12.60 5.97 9.90
N SER A 59 13.09 6.93 9.11
CA SER A 59 13.82 8.08 9.63
C SER A 59 12.94 8.97 10.54
N LYS A 60 11.65 9.14 10.21
CA LYS A 60 10.77 10.06 10.95
C LYS A 60 10.30 9.55 12.32
N ILE A 61 10.49 8.27 12.63
CA ILE A 61 10.14 7.66 13.92
C ILE A 61 11.34 7.57 14.88
N GLN A 62 12.51 8.10 14.50
CA GLN A 62 13.68 8.13 15.39
C GLN A 62 13.55 9.20 16.48
N PRO A 63 14.29 9.11 17.60
CA PRO A 63 14.29 10.14 18.62
C PRO A 63 14.50 11.55 18.06
N ASN A 64 13.71 12.51 18.54
CA ASN A 64 13.67 13.91 18.07
C ASN A 64 13.12 14.13 16.66
N GLN A 65 12.52 13.12 16.03
CA GLN A 65 11.88 13.26 14.72
C GLN A 65 10.36 13.43 14.86
N PRO A 66 9.69 13.96 13.81
CA PRO A 66 8.29 14.40 13.91
C PRO A 66 7.29 13.30 14.29
N CYS A 67 7.58 12.04 13.95
CA CYS A 67 6.71 10.89 14.23
C CYS A 67 7.22 10.02 15.40
N PHE A 68 8.14 10.53 16.22
CA PHE A 68 8.60 9.80 17.40
C PHE A 68 7.52 9.69 18.48
N ASN A 69 6.70 10.73 18.64
CA ASN A 69 5.65 10.77 19.64
C ASN A 69 4.28 10.57 18.98
N PRO A 70 3.39 9.76 19.59
CA PRO A 70 3.61 8.95 20.80
C PRO A 70 4.66 7.83 20.62
N ASN A 71 5.50 7.63 21.65
CA ASN A 71 6.58 6.64 21.63
C ASN A 71 6.05 5.25 22.01
N THR A 72 5.29 4.64 21.10
CA THR A 72 4.78 3.28 21.24
C THR A 72 5.16 2.45 20.02
N VAL A 73 5.23 1.12 20.19
CA VAL A 73 5.49 0.19 19.09
C VAL A 73 4.42 0.32 18.02
N LYS A 74 3.14 0.45 18.40
CA LYS A 74 2.01 0.60 17.47
C LYS A 74 2.13 1.82 16.57
N ASP A 75 2.49 2.97 17.14
CA ASP A 75 2.59 4.23 16.38
C ASP A 75 3.79 4.22 15.43
N HIS A 76 4.92 3.68 15.90
CA HIS A 76 6.11 3.53 15.06
C HIS A 76 5.88 2.49 13.94
N ALA A 77 5.25 1.36 14.26
CA ALA A 77 4.85 0.34 13.31
C ALA A 77 3.90 0.90 12.25
N SER A 78 2.87 1.65 12.65
CA SER A 78 1.93 2.27 11.71
C SER A 78 2.65 3.16 10.69
N PHE A 79 3.57 4.00 11.15
CA PHE A 79 4.35 4.85 10.26
C PHE A 79 5.24 4.05 9.31
N ALA A 80 5.96 3.05 9.84
CA ALA A 80 6.85 2.20 9.06
C ALA A 80 6.10 1.35 8.02
N PHE A 81 4.93 0.81 8.39
CA PHE A 81 4.07 0.02 7.51
C PHE A 81 3.56 0.87 6.36
N ASN A 82 3.13 2.10 6.62
CA ASN A 82 2.74 3.01 5.57
C ASN A 82 3.91 3.35 4.65
N ALA A 83 5.08 3.68 5.21
CA ALA A 83 6.25 3.99 4.41
C ALA A 83 6.64 2.83 3.48
N TYR A 84 6.60 1.59 3.98
CA TYR A 84 6.78 0.42 3.12
C TYR A 84 5.66 0.31 2.07
N PHE A 85 4.40 0.39 2.49
CA PHE A 85 3.26 0.19 1.62
C PHE A 85 3.25 1.16 0.45
N GLN A 86 3.45 2.46 0.69
CA GLN A 86 3.44 3.47 -0.36
C GLN A 86 4.59 3.26 -1.37
N ASN A 87 5.79 2.91 -0.88
CA ASN A 87 6.94 2.70 -1.74
C ASN A 87 6.85 1.43 -2.61
N PHE A 88 6.12 0.41 -2.14
CA PHE A 88 6.13 -0.92 -2.77
C PHE A 88 4.77 -1.41 -3.28
N LYS A 89 3.63 -0.75 -3.00
CA LYS A 89 2.28 -1.22 -3.41
C LYS A 89 2.14 -1.45 -4.92
N HIS A 90 2.80 -0.63 -5.72
CA HIS A 90 2.82 -0.74 -7.19
C HIS A 90 3.79 -1.83 -7.71
N GLN A 91 4.59 -2.41 -6.82
CA GLN A 91 5.57 -3.47 -7.09
C GLN A 91 5.17 -4.80 -6.42
N GLY A 92 3.92 -4.93 -5.95
CA GLY A 92 3.41 -6.12 -5.27
C GLY A 92 3.62 -6.13 -3.75
N GLY A 93 4.15 -5.05 -3.17
CA GLY A 93 4.10 -4.82 -1.73
C GLY A 93 2.64 -4.76 -1.26
N SER A 94 2.39 -5.25 -0.05
CA SER A 94 1.04 -5.29 0.52
C SER A 94 1.04 -4.80 1.96
N CYS A 95 -0.11 -4.32 2.42
CA CYS A 95 -0.36 -3.99 3.82
C CYS A 95 -0.72 -5.25 4.63
N PHE A 96 0.09 -6.31 4.53
CA PHE A 96 -0.22 -7.58 5.20
C PHE A 96 0.53 -7.73 6.52
N PHE A 97 1.87 -7.64 6.51
CA PHE A 97 2.70 -7.78 7.73
C PHE A 97 2.33 -8.97 8.63
N LYS A 98 1.99 -10.13 8.02
CA LYS A 98 1.48 -11.34 8.71
C LYS A 98 0.15 -11.16 9.45
N GLY A 99 -0.67 -10.20 9.03
CA GLY A 99 -1.93 -9.82 9.68
C GLY A 99 -1.77 -8.66 10.66
N ALA A 100 -0.56 -8.13 10.86
CA ALA A 100 -0.30 -7.06 11.83
C ALA A 100 -0.71 -5.66 11.37
N ALA A 101 -1.26 -5.52 10.16
CA ALA A 101 -1.56 -4.24 9.55
C ALA A 101 -2.91 -4.25 8.81
N ILE A 102 -3.52 -3.07 8.71
CA ILE A 102 -4.79 -2.84 8.03
C ILE A 102 -4.70 -1.62 7.11
N ILE A 103 -5.49 -1.64 6.04
CA ILE A 103 -5.69 -0.48 5.18
C ILE A 103 -6.72 0.45 5.82
N THR A 104 -6.44 1.75 5.77
CA THR A 104 -7.37 2.82 6.16
C THR A 104 -7.47 3.86 5.04
N GLU A 105 -8.66 4.42 4.86
CA GLU A 105 -8.92 5.59 3.99
C GLU A 105 -8.93 6.91 4.78
N LEU A 106 -8.71 6.82 6.09
CA LEU A 106 -8.52 7.99 6.96
C LEU A 106 -7.03 8.28 7.08
N ASP A 107 -6.62 9.49 6.69
CA ASP A 107 -5.25 9.98 6.85
C ASP A 107 -4.83 9.93 8.33
N PRO A 108 -3.84 9.10 8.70
CA PRO A 108 -3.37 8.96 10.09
C PRO A 108 -2.41 10.10 10.52
N SER A 109 -2.14 11.07 9.64
CA SER A 109 -1.29 12.22 9.91
C SER A 109 -1.83 13.07 11.06
N HIS A 110 -0.92 13.54 11.92
CA HIS A 110 -1.26 14.37 13.07
C HIS A 110 -0.11 15.27 13.46
N GLY A 111 -0.41 16.54 13.80
CA GLY A 111 0.60 17.52 14.18
C GLY A 111 1.70 17.65 13.11
N SER A 112 2.96 17.45 13.51
CA SER A 112 4.11 17.42 12.59
C SER A 112 4.40 16.04 12.01
N CYS A 113 3.75 14.98 12.50
CA CYS A 113 3.87 13.64 11.92
C CYS A 113 2.97 13.52 10.69
N GLN A 114 3.60 13.47 9.52
CA GLN A 114 2.91 13.42 8.22
C GLN A 114 3.22 12.10 7.52
N TYR A 115 2.18 11.30 7.32
CA TYR A 115 2.22 10.05 6.58
C TYR A 115 2.25 10.33 5.09
N GLU A 116 3.06 9.59 4.35
CA GLU A 116 3.12 9.75 2.91
C GLU A 116 1.94 9.05 2.22
N PHE A 117 1.51 9.60 1.10
CA PHE A 117 0.61 8.95 0.15
C PHE A 117 1.27 9.08 -1.23
N ILE A 118 1.51 7.96 -1.89
CA ILE A 118 2.10 7.91 -3.23
C ILE A 118 0.99 7.42 -4.16
N PRO A 119 0.44 8.26 -5.04
CA PRO A 119 -0.58 7.85 -6.00
C PRO A 119 -0.13 6.78 -6.99
#